data_AF-A0A7H8UVR8-F1
#
_entry.id   AF-A0A7H8UVR8-F1
#
_cell.length_a   1.000
_cell.length_b   1.000
_cell.length_c   1.000
_cell.angle_alpha   90.00
_cell.angle_beta   90.00
_cell.angle_gamma   90.00
#
_symmetry.space_group_name_H-M   'P 1'
#
loop_
_entity.id
_entity.type
_entity.pdbx_description
1 polymer ?
#
loop_
_entity_poly.entity_id
_entity_poly.type
_entity_poly.pdbx_seq_one_letter_code
_entity_poly.pdbx_strand_id
1 'polypeptide(L)'
;MKLYEISENYSNIADLLKNPELAENPDVIGALEAIEDEFNNKAVNTVKAIKMVESDIDTIDGEIKRLQAMKKVRQNALDSVKDYLKRNMAATGIFKIESPLFKISYAERQNAAVELDEELFLANNLNEDLVSVKITPSKTAIKKALEAGEQIIGARLVDSQVLMIR
;
A
#
# COMPACT_ATOMS: atom_id res chain seq x y z
N MET A 1 -23.18 -13.52 19.26
CA MET A 1 -21.82 -13.99 19.65
C MET A 1 -20.76 -13.49 18.67
N LYS A 2 -19.47 -13.67 18.98
CA LYS A 2 -18.36 -13.44 18.04
C LYS A 2 -18.21 -14.66 17.12
N LEU A 3 -17.72 -14.46 15.89
CA LEU A 3 -17.62 -15.54 14.90
C LEU A 3 -16.79 -16.74 15.39
N TYR A 4 -15.72 -16.49 16.15
CA TYR A 4 -14.90 -17.58 16.70
C TYR A 4 -15.67 -18.38 17.77
N GLU A 5 -16.49 -17.73 18.60
CA GLU A 5 -17.32 -18.40 19.62
C GLU A 5 -18.40 -19.27 18.97
N ILE A 6 -18.99 -18.80 17.87
CA ILE A 6 -19.96 -19.59 17.07
C ILE A 6 -19.25 -20.78 16.41
N SER A 7 -18.03 -20.59 15.90
CA SER A 7 -17.23 -21.65 15.26
C SER A 7 -16.82 -22.74 16.26
N GLU A 8 -16.43 -22.35 17.47
CA GLU A 8 -16.12 -23.27 18.58
C GLU A 8 -17.37 -24.08 18.95
N ASN A 9 -18.53 -23.43 19.10
CA ASN A 9 -19.77 -24.13 19.41
C ASN A 9 -20.21 -25.06 18.27
N TYR A 10 -20.07 -24.64 17.01
CA TYR A 10 -20.33 -25.50 15.85
C TYR A 10 -19.46 -26.75 15.88
N SER A 11 -18.16 -26.59 16.15
CA SER A 11 -17.21 -27.71 16.25
C SER A 11 -17.59 -28.66 17.38
N ASN A 12 -17.96 -28.12 18.55
CA ASN A 12 -18.39 -28.91 19.70
C ASN A 12 -19.65 -29.73 19.39
N ILE A 13 -20.66 -29.16 18.72
CA ILE A 13 -21.88 -29.89 18.34
C ILE A 13 -21.59 -30.92 17.24
N ALA A 14 -20.79 -30.55 16.24
CA ALA A 14 -20.37 -31.47 15.19
C ALA A 14 -19.59 -32.68 15.73
N ASP A 15 -18.82 -32.49 16.81
CA ASP A 15 -18.14 -33.59 17.50
C ASP A 15 -19.12 -34.54 18.22
N LEU A 16 -20.23 -34.03 18.76
CA LEU A 16 -21.27 -34.88 19.37
C LEU A 16 -21.93 -35.81 18.36
N LEU A 17 -22.10 -35.37 17.11
CA LEU A 17 -22.64 -36.21 16.02
C LEU A 17 -21.71 -37.35 15.61
N LYS A 18 -20.43 -37.35 16.03
CA LYS A 18 -19.53 -38.49 15.82
C LYS A 18 -19.86 -39.69 16.72
N ASN A 19 -20.65 -39.48 17.79
CA ASN A 19 -21.14 -40.55 18.64
C ASN A 19 -22.39 -41.20 18.01
N PRO A 20 -22.38 -42.51 17.68
CA PRO A 20 -23.50 -43.19 17.03
C PRO A 20 -24.83 -43.09 17.77
N GLU A 21 -24.82 -42.96 19.10
CA GLU A 21 -26.05 -42.82 19.92
C GLU A 21 -26.69 -41.42 19.81
N LEU A 22 -25.89 -40.40 19.45
CA LEU A 22 -26.31 -39.01 19.36
C LEU A 22 -26.46 -38.52 17.91
N ALA A 23 -25.90 -39.27 16.95
CA ALA A 23 -25.92 -38.93 15.52
C ALA A 23 -27.33 -38.80 14.94
N GLU A 24 -28.29 -39.56 15.46
CA GLU A 24 -29.70 -39.52 15.03
C GLU A 24 -30.59 -38.71 15.99
N ASN A 25 -30.01 -38.05 17.00
CA ASN A 25 -30.78 -37.29 17.98
C ASN A 25 -31.30 -35.98 17.33
N PRO A 26 -32.63 -35.78 17.23
CA PRO A 26 -33.22 -34.60 16.59
C PRO A 26 -32.81 -33.28 17.25
N ASP A 27 -32.58 -33.26 18.57
CA ASP A 27 -32.19 -32.06 19.30
C ASP A 27 -30.76 -31.64 18.97
N VAL A 28 -29.85 -32.61 18.75
CA VAL A 28 -28.45 -32.35 18.37
C VAL A 28 -28.36 -31.85 16.94
N ILE A 29 -29.14 -32.44 16.03
CA ILE A 29 -29.23 -32.00 14.63
C ILE A 29 -29.81 -30.58 14.56
N GLY A 30 -30.93 -30.32 15.25
CA GLY A 30 -31.54 -28.99 15.28
C GLY A 30 -30.64 -27.92 15.91
N ALA A 31 -29.84 -28.29 16.91
CA ALA A 31 -28.84 -27.38 17.49
C ALA A 31 -27.70 -27.07 16.51
N LEU A 32 -27.26 -28.05 15.71
CA LEU A 32 -26.25 -27.81 14.67
C LEU A 32 -26.78 -26.85 13.59
N GLU A 33 -27.98 -27.10 13.08
CA GLU A 33 -28.63 -26.25 12.07
C GLU A 33 -28.81 -24.81 12.58
N ALA A 34 -29.26 -24.64 13.83
CA ALA A 34 -29.43 -23.32 14.42
C ALA A 34 -28.10 -22.55 14.56
N ILE A 35 -27.00 -23.24 14.93
CA ILE A 35 -25.68 -22.61 15.02
C ILE A 35 -25.13 -22.28 13.63
N GLU A 36 -25.36 -23.14 12.63
CA GLU A 36 -24.98 -22.86 11.25
C GLU A 36 -25.70 -21.62 10.70
N ASP A 37 -27.00 -21.51 10.95
CA ASP A 37 -27.80 -20.33 10.60
C ASP A 37 -27.30 -19.08 11.34
N GLU A 38 -26.96 -19.17 12.63
CA GLU A 38 -26.38 -18.04 13.37
C GLU A 38 -25.03 -17.62 12.76
N PHE A 39 -24.18 -18.58 12.42
CA PHE A 39 -22.88 -18.34 11.79
C PHE A 39 -23.04 -17.64 10.45
N ASN A 40 -23.91 -18.15 9.57
CA ASN A 40 -24.17 -17.60 8.25
C ASN A 40 -24.69 -16.15 8.35
N ASN A 41 -25.67 -15.92 9.22
CA ASN A 41 -26.20 -14.58 9.46
C ASN A 41 -25.13 -13.61 9.99
N LYS A 42 -24.29 -14.07 10.92
CA LYS A 42 -23.19 -13.25 11.46
C LYS A 42 -22.12 -12.97 10.40
N ALA A 43 -21.78 -13.93 9.56
CA ALA A 43 -20.83 -13.79 8.47
C ALA A 43 -21.34 -12.76 7.44
N VAL A 44 -22.59 -12.88 6.99
CA VAL A 44 -23.23 -11.91 6.07
C VAL A 44 -23.24 -10.50 6.66
N ASN A 45 -23.62 -10.35 7.93
CA ASN A 45 -23.61 -9.04 8.57
C ASN A 45 -22.19 -8.46 8.73
N THR A 46 -21.19 -9.33 8.94
CA THR A 46 -19.78 -8.92 8.99
C THR A 46 -19.33 -8.42 7.61
N VAL A 47 -19.67 -9.12 6.53
CA VAL A 47 -19.36 -8.68 5.16
C VAL A 47 -20.07 -7.36 4.81
N LYS A 48 -21.33 -7.17 5.23
CA LYS A 48 -22.03 -5.88 5.07
C LYS A 48 -21.28 -4.73 5.74
N ALA A 49 -20.79 -4.95 6.97
CA ALA A 49 -20.00 -3.95 7.68
C ALA A 49 -18.67 -3.66 6.96
N ILE A 50 -17.99 -4.70 6.45
CA ILE A 50 -16.78 -4.54 5.63
C ILE A 50 -17.08 -3.68 4.40
N LYS A 51 -18.13 -4.00 3.63
CA LYS A 51 -18.51 -3.27 2.42
C LYS A 51 -18.85 -1.80 2.68
N MET A 52 -19.48 -1.51 3.82
CA MET A 52 -19.75 -0.13 4.25
C MET A 52 -18.44 0.64 4.47
N VAL A 53 -17.49 0.03 5.20
CA VAL A 53 -16.18 0.65 5.44
C VAL A 53 -15.35 0.77 4.16
N GLU A 54 -15.39 -0.22 3.25
CA GLU A 54 -14.75 -0.13 1.93
C GLU A 54 -15.29 1.08 1.14
N SER A 55 -16.61 1.30 1.14
CA SER A 55 -17.23 2.46 0.48
C SER A 55 -16.80 3.79 1.12
N ASP A 56 -16.64 3.84 2.45
CA ASP A 56 -16.13 5.01 3.15
C ASP A 56 -14.67 5.29 2.76
N ILE A 57 -13.83 4.25 2.68
CA ILE A 57 -12.43 4.35 2.25
C ILE A 57 -12.35 4.90 0.82
N ASP A 58 -13.14 4.37 -0.12
CA ASP A 58 -13.16 4.84 -1.50
C ASP A 58 -13.55 6.33 -1.59
N THR A 59 -14.50 6.75 -0.76
CA THR A 59 -14.92 8.16 -0.65
C THR A 59 -13.78 9.04 -0.13
N ILE A 60 -13.09 8.60 0.92
CA ILE A 60 -11.92 9.30 1.49
C ILE A 60 -10.79 9.41 0.46
N ASP A 61 -10.49 8.34 -0.28
CA ASP A 61 -9.46 8.33 -1.31
C ASP A 61 -9.78 9.29 -2.45
N GLY A 62 -11.05 9.39 -2.84
CA GLY A 62 -11.53 10.39 -3.80
C GLY A 62 -11.24 11.82 -3.32
N GLU A 63 -11.53 12.09 -2.05
CA GLU A 63 -11.30 13.41 -1.45
C GLU A 63 -9.82 13.74 -1.28
N ILE A 64 -8.98 12.76 -0.90
CA ILE A 64 -7.53 12.90 -0.85
C ILE A 64 -6.98 13.29 -2.23
N LYS A 65 -7.39 12.59 -3.29
CA LYS A 65 -6.96 12.92 -4.67
C LYS A 65 -7.34 14.35 -5.05
N ARG A 66 -8.57 14.78 -4.73
CA ARG A 66 -9.06 16.14 -4.97
C ARG A 66 -8.21 17.18 -4.24
N LEU A 67 -7.95 16.98 -2.95
CA LEU A 67 -7.16 17.89 -2.12
C LEU A 67 -5.69 17.94 -2.57
N GLN A 68 -5.11 16.81 -2.95
CA GLN A 68 -3.75 16.75 -3.50
C GLN A 68 -3.65 17.51 -4.82
N ALA A 69 -4.61 17.35 -5.73
CA ALA A 69 -4.68 18.13 -6.97
C ALA A 69 -4.79 19.63 -6.69
N MET A 70 -5.67 20.03 -5.78
CA MET A 70 -5.83 21.42 -5.35
C MET A 70 -4.57 22.01 -4.72
N LYS A 71 -3.84 21.22 -3.92
CA LYS A 71 -2.53 21.61 -3.36
C LYS A 71 -1.51 21.81 -4.47
N LYS A 72 -1.43 20.88 -5.43
CA LYS A 72 -0.49 20.94 -6.55
C LYS A 72 -0.70 22.19 -7.40
N VAL A 73 -1.95 22.57 -7.68
CA VAL A 73 -2.25 23.82 -8.41
C VAL A 73 -1.72 25.05 -7.67
N ARG A 74 -1.94 25.14 -6.36
CA ARG A 74 -1.44 26.26 -5.54
C ARG A 74 0.09 26.26 -5.45
N GLN A 75 0.70 25.09 -5.34
CA GLN A 75 2.16 24.93 -5.33
C GLN A 75 2.76 25.43 -6.64
N ASN A 76 2.22 25.01 -7.78
CA ASN A 76 2.68 25.46 -9.10
C ASN A 76 2.54 26.99 -9.26
N ALA A 77 1.44 27.56 -8.79
CA ALA A 77 1.24 29.01 -8.81
C ALA A 77 2.27 29.74 -7.94
N LEU A 78 2.54 29.25 -6.72
CA LEU A 78 3.57 29.78 -5.83
C LEU A 78 4.96 29.72 -6.47
N ASP A 79 5.30 28.58 -7.07
CA ASP A 79 6.61 28.38 -7.71
C ASP A 79 6.75 29.28 -8.95
N SER A 80 5.67 29.48 -9.70
CA SER A 80 5.66 30.45 -10.81
C SER A 80 5.95 31.88 -10.35
N VAL A 81 5.41 32.30 -9.20
CA VAL A 81 5.68 33.63 -8.62
C VAL A 81 7.12 33.75 -8.13
N LYS A 82 7.67 32.69 -7.51
CA LYS A 82 9.08 32.65 -7.10
C LYS A 82 10.01 32.72 -8.32
N ASP A 83 9.69 32.00 -9.38
CA ASP A 83 10.46 32.01 -10.62
C ASP A 83 10.40 33.37 -11.31
N TYR A 84 9.23 34.02 -11.30
CA TYR A 84 9.10 35.40 -11.77
C TYR A 84 10.03 36.33 -10.99
N LEU A 85 10.02 36.27 -9.65
CA LEU A 85 10.92 37.09 -8.83
C LEU A 85 12.39 36.78 -9.12
N LYS A 86 12.77 35.51 -9.18
CA LYS A 86 14.13 35.05 -9.50
C LYS A 86 14.62 35.59 -10.84
N ARG A 87 13.80 35.48 -11.89
CA ARG A 87 14.13 35.99 -13.25
C ARG A 87 14.35 37.49 -13.26
N ASN A 88 13.51 38.25 -12.56
CA ASN A 88 13.66 39.71 -12.50
C ASN A 88 14.85 40.14 -11.62
N MET A 89 15.13 39.45 -10.51
CA MET A 89 16.32 39.71 -9.69
C MET A 89 17.61 39.45 -10.49
N ALA A 90 17.64 38.37 -11.27
CA ALA A 90 18.76 38.08 -12.17
C ALA A 90 18.92 39.15 -13.26
N ALA A 91 17.84 39.52 -13.95
CA ALA A 91 17.86 40.50 -15.04
C ALA A 91 18.24 41.92 -14.59
N THR A 92 17.90 42.29 -13.34
CA THR A 92 18.20 43.61 -12.77
C THR A 92 19.54 43.68 -12.04
N GLY A 93 20.20 42.53 -11.81
CA GLY A 93 21.41 42.45 -11.00
C GLY A 93 21.19 42.75 -9.51
N ILE A 94 19.94 42.70 -9.04
CA ILE A 94 19.61 42.91 -7.63
C ILE A 94 19.66 41.56 -6.91
N PHE A 95 20.75 41.31 -6.19
CA PHE A 95 20.99 40.03 -5.51
C PHE A 95 20.47 39.99 -4.06
N LYS A 96 20.17 41.15 -3.46
CA LYS A 96 19.74 41.23 -2.06
C LYS A 96 18.72 42.34 -1.85
N ILE A 97 17.62 42.03 -1.20
CA ILE A 97 16.60 42.98 -0.76
C ILE A 97 16.36 42.75 0.72
N GLU A 98 16.57 43.78 1.54
CA GLU A 98 16.27 43.75 2.97
C GLU A 98 14.97 44.48 3.25
N SER A 99 14.07 43.82 3.98
CA SER A 99 12.85 44.39 4.53
C SER A 99 12.84 44.17 6.04
N PRO A 100 12.15 45.02 6.84
CA PRO A 100 11.98 44.80 8.28
C PRO A 100 11.36 43.44 8.62
N LEU A 101 10.60 42.85 7.70
CA LEU A 101 9.87 41.59 7.94
C LEU A 101 10.60 40.35 7.40
N PHE A 102 11.39 40.48 6.34
CA PHE A 102 12.08 39.36 5.69
C PHE A 102 13.24 39.84 4.84
N LYS A 103 14.14 38.91 4.49
CA LYS A 103 15.24 39.17 3.56
C LYS A 103 15.10 38.28 2.35
N ILE A 104 15.31 38.86 1.17
CA ILE A 104 15.35 38.13 -0.10
C ILE A 104 16.79 38.15 -0.58
N SER A 105 17.34 36.96 -0.84
CA SER A 105 18.67 36.80 -1.42
C SER A 105 18.58 35.91 -2.65
N TYR A 106 19.10 36.40 -3.77
CA TYR A 106 19.34 35.62 -4.97
C TYR A 106 20.85 35.37 -5.07
N ALA A 107 21.23 34.10 -5.20
CA ALA A 107 22.61 33.69 -5.38
C ALA A 107 22.68 32.67 -6.52
N GLU A 108 23.52 32.95 -7.50
CA GLU A 108 23.86 32.00 -8.53
C GLU A 108 25.02 31.14 -8.02
N ARG A 109 24.79 29.82 -7.94
CA ARG A 109 25.83 28.87 -7.55
C ARG A 109 26.41 28.24 -8.81
N GLN A 110 27.67 28.57 -9.10
CA GLN A 110 28.39 27.95 -10.19
C GLN A 110 28.54 26.44 -9.93
N ASN A 111 28.32 25.62 -10.96
CA ASN A 111 28.49 24.17 -10.95
C ASN A 111 27.68 23.41 -9.87
N ALA A 112 26.52 23.94 -9.46
CA ALA A 112 25.72 23.35 -8.38
C ALA A 112 24.91 22.11 -8.77
N ALA A 113 24.72 21.88 -10.06
CA ALA A 113 23.97 20.74 -10.59
C ALA A 113 24.65 20.21 -11.84
N VAL A 114 24.60 18.89 -12.01
CA VAL A 114 25.00 18.21 -13.23
C VAL A 114 23.75 18.08 -14.10
N GLU A 115 23.78 18.66 -15.30
CA GLU A 115 22.83 18.36 -16.35
C GLU A 115 23.35 17.12 -17.09
N LEU A 116 22.52 16.08 -17.18
CA LEU A 116 22.92 14.76 -17.64
C LEU A 116 22.04 14.33 -18.81
N ASP A 117 22.67 14.05 -19.95
CA ASP A 117 22.07 13.21 -21.00
C ASP A 117 22.38 11.75 -20.64
N GLU A 118 21.38 11.03 -20.15
CA GLU A 118 21.58 9.66 -19.65
C GLU A 118 22.07 8.69 -20.72
N GLU A 119 21.56 8.79 -21.95
CA GLU A 119 21.93 7.87 -23.04
C GLU A 119 23.38 8.08 -23.46
N LEU A 120 23.76 9.33 -23.71
CA LEU A 120 25.12 9.67 -24.07
C LEU A 120 26.09 9.40 -22.91
N PHE A 121 25.68 9.66 -21.67
CA PHE A 121 26.50 9.42 -20.51
C PHE A 121 26.79 7.94 -20.31
N LEU A 122 25.77 7.09 -20.27
CA LEU A 122 25.91 5.65 -20.05
C LEU A 122 26.66 4.96 -21.20
N ALA A 123 26.54 5.46 -22.44
CA ALA A 123 27.28 4.95 -23.58
C ALA A 123 28.81 5.18 -23.49
N ASN A 124 29.23 6.22 -22.75
CA ASN A 124 30.63 6.64 -22.68
C ASN A 124 31.25 6.49 -21.28
N ASN A 125 30.44 6.26 -20.24
CA ASN A 125 30.87 6.23 -18.85
C ASN A 125 30.26 5.03 -18.13
N LEU A 126 31.10 4.04 -17.81
CA LEU A 126 30.74 2.83 -17.06
C LEU A 126 31.54 2.71 -15.75
N ASN A 127 32.08 3.82 -15.26
CA ASN A 127 32.80 3.85 -13.99
C ASN A 127 31.82 3.60 -12.83
N GLU A 128 32.13 2.61 -11.98
CA GLU A 128 31.31 2.22 -10.81
C GLU A 128 31.06 3.37 -9.82
N ASP A 129 31.95 4.37 -9.74
CA ASP A 129 31.75 5.55 -8.89
C ASP A 129 30.66 6.50 -9.43
N LEU A 130 30.31 6.39 -10.71
CA LEU A 130 29.38 7.26 -11.42
C LEU A 130 28.02 6.58 -11.71
N VAL A 131 27.91 5.27 -11.55
CA VAL A 131 26.69 4.50 -11.83
C VAL A 131 26.32 3.59 -10.66
N SER A 132 25.05 3.62 -10.25
CA SER A 132 24.56 2.77 -9.16
C SER A 132 23.92 1.50 -9.71
N VAL A 133 24.46 0.32 -9.33
CA VAL A 133 23.85 -0.97 -9.63
C VAL A 133 23.06 -1.47 -8.42
N LYS A 134 21.74 -1.58 -8.57
CA LYS A 134 20.87 -2.11 -7.52
C LYS A 134 20.66 -3.62 -7.68
N ILE A 135 21.41 -4.42 -6.92
CA ILE A 135 21.21 -5.87 -6.87
C ILE A 135 20.05 -6.19 -5.91
N THR A 136 18.94 -6.74 -6.43
CA THR A 136 17.80 -7.14 -5.60
C THR A 136 17.36 -8.58 -5.90
N PRO A 137 16.93 -9.34 -4.87
CA PRO A 137 16.45 -10.70 -5.07
C PRO A 137 15.11 -10.70 -5.82
N SER A 138 15.05 -11.40 -6.94
CA SER A 138 13.80 -11.62 -7.68
C SER A 138 12.98 -12.71 -6.99
N LYS A 139 12.05 -12.32 -6.12
CA LYS A 139 11.15 -13.25 -5.42
C LYS A 139 10.40 -14.18 -6.37
N THR A 140 10.05 -13.70 -7.57
CA THR A 140 9.36 -14.49 -8.59
C THR A 140 10.26 -15.59 -9.18
N ALA A 141 11.51 -15.27 -9.49
CA ALA A 141 12.47 -16.26 -9.98
C ALA A 141 12.83 -17.26 -8.88
N ILE A 142 13.04 -16.78 -7.66
CA ILE A 142 13.29 -17.60 -6.47
C ILE A 142 12.11 -18.55 -6.20
N LYS A 143 10.87 -18.07 -6.28
CA LYS A 143 9.67 -18.90 -6.11
C LYS A 143 9.63 -20.03 -7.15
N LYS A 144 9.87 -19.71 -8.44
CA LYS A 144 9.89 -20.72 -9.51
C LYS A 144 10.98 -21.77 -9.32
N ALA A 145 12.18 -21.36 -8.92
CA ALA A 145 13.29 -22.27 -8.66
C ALA A 145 13.01 -23.18 -7.44
N LEU A 146 12.44 -22.63 -6.36
CA LEU A 146 11.99 -23.41 -5.20
C LEU A 146 10.87 -24.39 -5.58
N GLU A 147 9.93 -24.01 -6.46
CA GLU A 147 8.87 -24.89 -7.00
C GLU A 147 9.45 -26.00 -7.89
N ALA A 148 10.55 -25.73 -8.60
CA ALA A 148 11.28 -26.72 -9.42
C ALA A 148 12.14 -27.69 -8.59
N GLY A 149 12.17 -27.53 -7.26
CA GLY A 149 12.93 -28.39 -6.35
C GLY A 149 14.38 -27.97 -6.10
N GLU A 150 14.80 -26.79 -6.58
CA GLU A 150 16.12 -26.25 -6.28
C GLU A 150 16.17 -25.70 -4.84
N GLN A 151 17.23 -26.03 -4.10
CA GLN A 151 17.45 -25.45 -2.77
C GLN A 151 18.18 -24.12 -2.88
N ILE A 152 17.48 -23.02 -2.55
CA ILE A 152 18.06 -21.69 -2.47
C ILE A 152 18.28 -21.33 -1.01
N ILE A 153 19.55 -21.14 -0.62
CA ILE A 153 19.92 -20.72 0.72
C ILE A 153 19.24 -19.37 1.04
N GLY A 154 18.49 -19.33 2.13
CA GLY A 154 17.78 -18.14 2.58
C GLY A 154 16.37 -17.93 1.99
N ALA A 155 15.83 -18.88 1.23
CA ALA A 155 14.47 -18.82 0.71
C ALA A 155 13.68 -20.11 0.99
N ARG A 156 12.40 -19.97 1.36
CA ARG A 156 11.46 -21.08 1.56
C ARG A 156 10.06 -20.71 1.09
N LEU A 157 9.29 -21.70 0.63
CA LEU A 157 7.86 -21.54 0.39
C LEU A 157 7.09 -21.58 1.71
N VAL A 158 6.07 -20.75 1.83
CA VAL A 158 5.17 -20.68 2.99
C VAL A 158 3.75 -20.61 2.46
N ASP A 159 2.87 -21.43 3.03
CA ASP A 159 1.44 -21.44 2.66
C ASP A 159 0.72 -20.23 3.25
N SER A 160 -0.17 -19.63 2.47
CA SER A 160 -1.04 -18.53 2.92
C SER A 160 -2.50 -18.84 2.63
N GLN A 161 -3.36 -18.70 3.63
CA GLN A 161 -4.80 -18.77 3.47
C GLN A 161 -5.34 -17.39 3.04
N VAL A 162 -6.22 -17.35 2.05
CA VAL A 162 -6.79 -16.10 1.50
C VAL A 162 -8.32 -16.19 1.54
N LEU A 163 -8.96 -15.22 2.20
CA LEU A 163 -10.41 -15.01 2.12
C LEU A 163 -10.72 -14.17 0.87
N MET A 164 -11.58 -14.68 -0.01
CA MET A 164 -12.05 -13.94 -1.19
C MET A 164 -13.52 -13.54 -1.00
N ILE A 165 -13.79 -12.24 -0.92
CA ILE A 165 -15.15 -11.67 -0.92
C ILE A 165 -15.42 -11.18 -2.35
N ARG A 166 -16.35 -11.83 -3.06
CA ARG A 166 -16.77 -11.43 -4.42
C ARG A 166 -18.02 -10.58 -4.37
#